data_AF-A0A6A6TQ17-F1
#
_entry.id   AF-A0A6A6TQ17-F1
#
_cell.length_a   1.000
_cell.length_b   1.000
_cell.length_c   1.000
_cell.angle_alpha   90.00
_cell.angle_beta   90.00
_cell.angle_gamma   90.00
#
_symmetry.space_group_name_H-M   'P 1'
#
loop_
_entity.id
_entity.type
_entity.pdbx_description
1 polymer ?
#
loop_
_entity_poly.entity_id
_entity_poly.type
_entity_poly.pdbx_seq_one_letter_code
_entity_poly.pdbx_strand_id
1 'polypeptide(L)'
;MTGQVDETQSESSAPESKKPFSIDLSGEIVKVEVGEDRTIFHVHKDIICNASPFFSNALKSEWMNNGKASLDLHDVDVEAFRLYLHGIYTNSIDPLHEFSAMAQAYVLGERFMDRDFLNIVIDAMVKRSGEFRRWPSYESVNVIYEGTPCDSPVRRLFLDIWAHKTQDTWGPQNCNAEFLVDLVKAMATNRDRRDKKPWKPQASSYYVDVTADSSKDSSKDSSKDSSDGTSDE
;
A
#
# COMPACT_ATOMS: atom_id res chain seq x y z
N MET A 1 -28.98 54.36 -13.60
CA MET A 1 -28.12 53.17 -13.76
C MET A 1 -27.65 52.75 -12.37
N THR A 2 -28.45 51.91 -11.73
CA THR A 2 -28.16 51.29 -10.44
C THR A 2 -28.47 49.81 -10.63
N GLY A 3 -27.43 49.02 -10.89
CA GLY A 3 -27.51 47.57 -10.97
C GLY A 3 -26.79 47.01 -9.76
N GLN A 4 -27.53 46.36 -8.87
CA GLN A 4 -26.99 45.53 -7.79
C GLN A 4 -27.50 44.12 -8.07
N VAL A 5 -26.55 43.21 -8.29
CA VAL A 5 -26.77 41.82 -8.64
C VAL A 5 -27.06 41.01 -7.38
N ASP A 6 -28.05 40.13 -7.54
CA ASP A 6 -28.56 39.15 -6.57
C ASP A 6 -27.46 38.16 -6.14
N GLU A 7 -27.26 38.02 -4.83
CA GLU A 7 -26.49 36.93 -4.22
C GLU A 7 -27.43 35.75 -3.95
N THR A 8 -27.45 34.76 -4.85
CA THR A 8 -28.02 33.45 -4.53
C THR A 8 -26.96 32.60 -3.85
N GLN A 9 -27.09 32.41 -2.54
CA GLN A 9 -26.34 31.43 -1.76
C GLN A 9 -26.72 30.01 -2.22
N SER A 10 -25.73 29.23 -2.65
CA SER A 10 -25.88 27.80 -2.89
C SER A 10 -25.83 27.06 -1.55
N GLU A 11 -26.95 26.51 -1.11
CA GLU A 11 -27.04 25.61 0.03
C GLU A 11 -26.18 24.36 -0.19
N SER A 12 -25.24 24.15 0.74
CA SER A 12 -24.45 22.94 0.88
C SER A 12 -25.34 21.79 1.36
N SER A 13 -25.68 20.85 0.47
CA SER A 13 -26.38 19.62 0.83
C SER A 13 -25.49 18.71 1.69
N ALA A 14 -25.89 18.50 2.94
CA ALA A 14 -25.30 17.48 3.83
C ALA A 14 -25.43 16.08 3.21
N PRO A 15 -24.48 15.15 3.45
CA PRO A 15 -24.57 13.80 2.91
C PRO A 15 -25.79 13.08 3.50
N GLU A 16 -26.59 12.49 2.61
CA GLU A 16 -27.75 11.65 2.93
C GLU A 16 -27.37 10.56 3.94
N SER A 17 -28.10 10.54 5.06
CA SER A 17 -28.06 9.48 6.06
C SER A 17 -28.36 8.12 5.42
N LYS A 18 -27.35 7.25 5.32
CA LYS A 18 -27.54 5.84 4.94
C LYS A 18 -28.50 5.21 5.95
N LYS A 19 -29.64 4.70 5.47
CA LYS A 19 -30.63 3.99 6.29
C LYS A 19 -29.95 2.90 7.15
N PRO A 20 -30.43 2.65 8.39
CA PRO A 20 -29.88 1.58 9.22
C PRO A 20 -30.04 0.24 8.51
N PHE A 21 -28.92 -0.43 8.30
CA PHE A 21 -28.83 -1.75 7.68
C PHE A 21 -29.39 -2.78 8.67
N SER A 22 -30.61 -3.29 8.45
CA SER A 22 -31.12 -4.43 9.22
C SER A 22 -30.58 -5.71 8.61
N ILE A 23 -29.60 -6.33 9.27
CA ILE A 23 -29.06 -7.62 8.85
C ILE A 23 -30.01 -8.73 9.31
N ASP A 24 -30.56 -9.50 8.37
CA ASP A 24 -31.30 -10.72 8.68
C ASP A 24 -30.33 -11.90 8.80
N LEU A 25 -30.28 -12.50 9.98
CA LEU A 25 -29.43 -13.65 10.32
C LEU A 25 -30.22 -14.97 10.38
N SER A 26 -31.49 -14.96 9.98
CA SER A 26 -32.35 -16.17 9.98
C SER A 26 -32.22 -17.01 8.71
N GLY A 27 -31.47 -16.53 7.71
CA GLY A 27 -31.33 -17.14 6.38
C GLY A 27 -30.38 -18.33 6.28
N GLU A 28 -30.14 -18.78 5.04
CA GLU A 28 -29.25 -19.92 4.71
C GLU A 28 -27.80 -19.63 5.11
N ILE A 29 -27.13 -20.61 5.72
CA ILE A 29 -25.70 -20.54 6.04
C ILE A 29 -24.92 -21.41 5.06
N VAL A 30 -23.90 -20.83 4.43
CA VAL A 30 -22.97 -21.52 3.54
C VAL A 30 -21.65 -21.81 4.24
N LYS A 31 -20.95 -22.83 3.76
CA LYS A 31 -19.61 -23.20 4.22
C LYS A 31 -18.58 -22.63 3.25
N VAL A 32 -17.57 -21.93 3.77
CA VAL A 32 -16.42 -21.45 2.97
C VAL A 32 -15.15 -22.03 3.58
N GLU A 33 -14.38 -22.77 2.79
CA GLU A 33 -13.07 -23.31 3.19
C GLU A 33 -11.98 -22.35 2.71
N VAL A 34 -11.11 -21.89 3.60
CA VAL A 34 -10.13 -20.82 3.31
C VAL A 34 -8.73 -21.21 3.77
N GLY A 35 -7.74 -20.89 2.95
CA GLY A 35 -6.32 -21.12 3.23
C GLY A 35 -5.91 -22.59 3.06
N GLU A 36 -4.60 -22.83 3.12
CA GLU A 36 -4.01 -24.17 2.94
C GLU A 36 -4.53 -25.18 3.97
N ASP A 37 -4.71 -24.74 5.22
CA ASP A 37 -5.25 -25.54 6.32
C ASP A 37 -6.78 -25.75 6.25
N ARG A 38 -7.43 -25.19 5.22
CA ARG A 38 -8.89 -25.27 5.00
C ARG A 38 -9.70 -24.86 6.22
N THR A 39 -9.38 -23.69 6.77
CA THR A 39 -10.15 -23.10 7.86
C THR A 39 -11.59 -22.89 7.39
N ILE A 40 -12.54 -23.42 8.16
CA ILE A 40 -13.96 -23.40 7.80
C ILE A 40 -14.63 -22.14 8.39
N PHE A 41 -15.26 -21.37 7.52
CA PHE A 41 -16.14 -20.27 7.89
C PHE A 41 -17.59 -20.62 7.57
N HIS A 42 -18.48 -20.29 8.50
CA HIS A 42 -19.93 -20.38 8.32
C HIS A 42 -20.49 -18.97 8.16
N VAL A 43 -21.11 -18.69 7.03
CA VAL A 43 -21.50 -17.33 6.65
C VAL A 43 -22.94 -17.32 6.14
N HIS A 44 -23.73 -16.31 6.51
CA HIS A 44 -25.06 -16.11 5.93
C HIS A 44 -24.92 -15.80 4.44
N LYS A 45 -25.58 -16.62 3.62
CA LYS A 45 -25.52 -16.56 2.16
C LYS A 45 -25.93 -15.20 1.63
N ASP A 46 -27.04 -14.68 2.14
CA ASP A 46 -27.60 -13.42 1.65
C ASP A 46 -26.66 -12.24 1.93
N ILE A 47 -25.94 -12.25 3.07
CA ILE A 47 -24.96 -11.20 3.40
C ILE A 47 -23.81 -11.23 2.41
N ILE A 48 -23.17 -12.38 2.23
CA ILE A 48 -21.96 -12.48 1.41
C ILE A 48 -22.27 -12.33 -0.10
N CYS A 49 -23.44 -12.82 -0.55
CA CYS A 49 -23.89 -12.62 -1.91
C CYS A 49 -24.29 -11.17 -2.19
N ASN A 50 -24.98 -10.50 -1.27
CA ASN A 50 -25.36 -9.09 -1.45
C ASN A 50 -24.14 -8.17 -1.46
N ALA A 51 -23.13 -8.48 -0.64
CA ALA A 51 -21.89 -7.71 -0.59
C ALA A 51 -21.08 -7.84 -1.89
N SER A 52 -21.06 -9.03 -2.50
CA SER A 52 -20.11 -9.34 -3.56
C SER A 52 -20.72 -10.09 -4.75
N PRO A 53 -20.57 -9.53 -5.98
CA PRO A 53 -20.93 -10.22 -7.22
C PRO A 53 -20.20 -11.56 -7.40
N PHE A 54 -18.97 -11.67 -6.89
CA PHE A 54 -18.21 -12.91 -6.93
C PHE A 54 -18.95 -14.03 -6.20
N PHE A 55 -19.40 -13.81 -4.95
CA PHE A 55 -20.12 -14.82 -4.18
C PHE A 55 -21.54 -15.05 -4.70
N SER A 56 -22.23 -13.98 -5.13
CA SER A 56 -23.52 -14.09 -5.83
C SER A 56 -23.47 -15.02 -7.04
N ASN A 57 -22.35 -15.02 -7.76
CA ASN A 57 -22.11 -15.98 -8.81
C ASN A 57 -21.69 -17.32 -8.21
N ALA A 58 -20.60 -17.41 -7.45
CA ALA A 58 -20.04 -18.67 -6.97
C ALA A 58 -21.03 -19.57 -6.19
N LEU A 59 -22.07 -19.00 -5.56
CA LEU A 59 -23.05 -19.70 -4.74
C LEU A 59 -24.43 -19.92 -5.39
N LYS A 60 -24.57 -19.77 -6.72
CA LYS A 60 -25.83 -20.12 -7.41
C LYS A 60 -26.12 -21.61 -7.27
N SER A 61 -27.41 -21.94 -7.14
CA SER A 61 -27.91 -23.30 -6.94
C SER A 61 -27.46 -24.31 -8.00
N GLU A 62 -27.29 -23.86 -9.25
CA GLU A 62 -26.83 -24.68 -10.38
C GLU A 62 -25.40 -25.22 -10.19
N TRP A 63 -24.60 -24.59 -9.33
CA TRP A 63 -23.21 -24.96 -9.03
C TRP A 63 -23.05 -25.66 -7.67
N MET A 64 -24.13 -25.83 -6.92
CA MET A 64 -24.11 -26.46 -5.60
C MET A 64 -24.41 -27.96 -5.70
N ASN A 65 -23.39 -28.80 -5.48
CA ASN A 65 -23.55 -30.25 -5.43
C ASN A 65 -24.50 -30.67 -4.29
N ASN A 66 -25.65 -31.27 -4.63
CA ASN A 66 -26.60 -31.92 -3.71
C ASN A 66 -26.91 -31.12 -2.42
N GLY A 67 -27.08 -29.79 -2.53
CA GLY A 67 -27.50 -28.95 -1.42
C GLY A 67 -26.41 -28.59 -0.39
N LYS A 68 -25.14 -28.91 -0.65
CA LYS A 68 -24.01 -28.43 0.16
C LYS A 68 -23.27 -27.32 -0.58
N ALA A 69 -23.61 -26.07 -0.25
CA ALA A 69 -22.89 -24.88 -0.67
C ALA A 69 -21.51 -24.85 0.00
N SER A 70 -20.48 -25.38 -0.66
CA SER A 70 -19.10 -25.29 -0.20
C SER A 70 -18.27 -24.57 -1.25
N LEU A 71 -17.68 -23.44 -0.87
CA LEU A 71 -16.72 -22.72 -1.70
C LEU A 71 -15.31 -22.96 -1.18
N ASP A 72 -14.37 -23.29 -2.07
CA ASP A 72 -12.97 -23.47 -1.76
C ASP A 72 -12.16 -22.23 -2.16
N LEU A 73 -11.46 -21.65 -1.19
CA LEU A 73 -10.57 -20.49 -1.27
C LEU A 73 -9.21 -20.82 -0.63
N HIS A 74 -8.61 -21.95 -0.99
CA HIS A 74 -7.32 -22.41 -0.44
C HIS A 74 -6.15 -21.44 -0.64
N ASP A 75 -6.21 -20.57 -1.65
CA ASP A 75 -5.16 -19.59 -1.97
C ASP A 75 -5.35 -18.25 -1.24
N VAL A 76 -6.40 -18.11 -0.43
CA VAL A 76 -6.71 -16.89 0.31
C VAL A 76 -6.16 -16.96 1.72
N ASP A 77 -5.52 -15.88 2.17
CA ASP A 77 -5.10 -15.70 3.55
C ASP A 77 -6.30 -15.67 4.51
N VAL A 78 -6.20 -16.44 5.60
CA VAL A 78 -7.30 -16.63 6.56
C VAL A 78 -7.62 -15.34 7.31
N GLU A 79 -6.63 -14.53 7.65
CA GLU A 79 -6.85 -13.27 8.36
C GLU A 79 -7.45 -12.19 7.45
N ALA A 80 -7.01 -12.11 6.20
CA ALA A 80 -7.60 -11.24 5.19
C ALA A 80 -9.09 -11.58 4.98
N PHE A 81 -9.44 -12.88 4.91
CA PHE A 81 -10.83 -13.31 4.81
C PHE A 81 -11.63 -13.02 6.09
N ARG A 82 -11.04 -13.18 7.27
CA ARG A 82 -11.68 -12.80 8.54
C ARG A 82 -11.99 -11.31 8.60
N LEU A 83 -11.06 -10.46 8.15
CA LEU A 83 -11.27 -9.01 8.01
C LEU A 83 -12.38 -8.69 7.00
N TYR A 84 -12.42 -9.40 5.87
CA TYR A 84 -13.51 -9.28 4.89
C TYR A 84 -14.87 -9.56 5.52
N LEU A 85 -15.02 -10.70 6.21
CA LEU A 85 -16.25 -11.03 6.91
C LEU A 85 -16.61 -10.00 7.98
N HIS A 86 -15.64 -9.55 8.79
CA HIS A 86 -15.90 -8.51 9.77
C HIS A 86 -16.45 -7.23 9.11
N GLY A 87 -15.84 -6.79 8.01
CA GLY A 87 -16.26 -5.60 7.27
C GLY A 87 -17.68 -5.70 6.73
N ILE A 88 -18.05 -6.80 6.06
CA ILE A 88 -19.39 -6.94 5.47
C ILE A 88 -20.49 -7.11 6.53
N TYR A 89 -20.17 -7.61 7.73
CA TYR A 89 -21.14 -7.72 8.83
C TYR A 89 -21.29 -6.44 9.65
N THR A 90 -20.22 -5.67 9.82
CA THR A 90 -20.22 -4.51 10.74
C THR A 90 -20.20 -3.17 10.01
N ASN A 91 -19.98 -3.19 8.69
CA ASN A 91 -19.72 -2.01 7.87
C ASN A 91 -18.51 -1.18 8.39
N SER A 92 -17.53 -1.86 9.02
CA SER A 92 -16.34 -1.22 9.60
C SER A 92 -15.16 -2.17 9.75
N ILE A 93 -13.95 -1.61 9.78
CA ILE A 93 -12.71 -2.30 10.20
C ILE A 93 -12.05 -1.45 11.28
N ASP A 94 -11.52 -2.11 12.30
CA ASP A 94 -10.79 -1.44 13.38
C ASP A 94 -9.48 -0.80 12.82
N PRO A 95 -9.30 0.53 12.92
CA PRO A 95 -8.08 1.20 12.46
C PRO A 95 -6.81 0.76 13.22
N LEU A 96 -6.93 0.00 14.32
CA LEU A 96 -5.80 -0.59 15.02
C LEU A 96 -5.13 -1.73 14.26
N HIS A 97 -5.80 -2.36 13.29
CA HIS A 97 -5.17 -3.33 12.39
C HIS A 97 -3.96 -2.73 11.64
N GLU A 98 -2.94 -3.55 11.40
CA GLU A 98 -1.77 -3.12 10.64
C GLU A 98 -2.10 -2.85 9.16
N PHE A 99 -1.32 -1.97 8.52
CA PHE A 99 -1.52 -1.66 7.10
C PHE A 99 -1.34 -2.89 6.20
N SER A 100 -0.48 -3.85 6.55
CA SER A 100 -0.30 -5.09 5.78
C SER A 100 -1.57 -5.94 5.78
N ALA A 101 -2.19 -6.14 6.94
CA ALA A 101 -3.45 -6.88 7.06
C ALA A 101 -4.59 -6.19 6.29
N MET A 102 -4.71 -4.86 6.43
CA MET A 102 -5.70 -4.10 5.66
C MET A 102 -5.40 -4.11 4.15
N ALA A 103 -4.13 -4.11 3.73
CA ALA A 103 -3.75 -4.20 2.32
C ALA A 103 -4.13 -5.56 1.72
N GLN A 104 -3.87 -6.66 2.43
CA GLN A 104 -4.28 -8.00 2.01
C GLN A 104 -5.81 -8.09 1.89
N ALA A 105 -6.53 -7.54 2.87
CA ALA A 105 -7.99 -7.47 2.83
C ALA A 105 -8.46 -6.63 1.62
N TYR A 106 -7.84 -5.49 1.33
CA TYR A 106 -8.17 -4.66 0.17
C TYR A 106 -8.03 -5.44 -1.15
N VAL A 107 -6.89 -6.11 -1.35
CA VAL A 107 -6.65 -6.96 -2.54
C VAL A 107 -7.67 -8.09 -2.63
N LEU A 108 -8.07 -8.66 -1.50
CA LEU A 108 -9.13 -9.66 -1.46
C LEU A 108 -10.50 -9.08 -1.86
N GLY A 109 -10.82 -7.86 -1.42
CA GLY A 109 -12.01 -7.12 -1.84
C GLY A 109 -12.04 -6.84 -3.34
N GLU A 110 -10.89 -6.53 -3.95
CA GLU A 110 -10.75 -6.37 -5.41
C GLU A 110 -11.08 -7.68 -6.13
N ARG A 111 -10.54 -8.81 -5.65
CA ARG A 111 -10.86 -10.15 -6.17
C ARG A 111 -12.35 -10.47 -6.05
N PHE A 112 -12.97 -10.08 -4.95
CA PHE A 112 -14.40 -10.30 -4.70
C PHE A 112 -15.30 -9.27 -5.37
N MET A 113 -14.74 -8.25 -6.02
CA MET A 113 -15.47 -7.17 -6.66
C MET A 113 -16.42 -6.42 -5.71
N ASP A 114 -16.06 -6.35 -4.42
CA ASP A 114 -16.88 -5.72 -3.37
C ASP A 114 -16.42 -4.28 -3.14
N ARG A 115 -17.05 -3.34 -3.85
CA ARG A 115 -16.68 -1.91 -3.81
C ARG A 115 -16.98 -1.26 -2.46
N ASP A 116 -18.04 -1.68 -1.79
CA ASP A 116 -18.39 -1.12 -0.49
C ASP A 116 -17.36 -1.54 0.55
N PHE A 117 -16.92 -2.79 0.50
CA PHE A 117 -15.82 -3.26 1.33
C PHE A 117 -14.50 -2.53 1.05
N LEU A 118 -14.13 -2.28 -0.20
CA LEU A 118 -12.94 -1.48 -0.53
C LEU A 118 -12.98 -0.09 0.14
N ASN A 119 -14.15 0.55 0.15
CA ASN A 119 -14.33 1.84 0.82
C ASN A 119 -14.20 1.73 2.35
N ILE A 120 -14.75 0.66 2.96
CA ILE A 120 -14.59 0.38 4.40
C ILE A 120 -13.10 0.26 4.78
N VAL A 121 -12.31 -0.43 3.97
CA VAL A 121 -10.87 -0.59 4.21
C VAL A 121 -10.14 0.76 4.07
N ILE A 122 -10.47 1.56 3.04
CA ILE A 122 -9.91 2.91 2.87
C ILE A 122 -10.23 3.79 4.07
N ASP A 123 -11.48 3.78 4.56
CA ASP A 123 -11.87 4.56 5.74
C ASP A 123 -11.04 4.18 6.97
N ALA A 124 -10.80 2.89 7.18
CA ALA A 124 -9.95 2.41 8.28
C ALA A 124 -8.48 2.85 8.12
N MET A 125 -7.93 2.75 6.91
CA MET A 125 -6.56 3.21 6.60
C MET A 125 -6.39 4.71 6.81
N VAL A 126 -7.37 5.53 6.37
CA VAL A 126 -7.37 6.99 6.56
C VAL A 126 -7.42 7.34 8.05
N LYS A 127 -8.32 6.71 8.82
CA LYS A 127 -8.38 6.89 10.28
C LYS A 127 -7.07 6.50 10.95
N ARG A 128 -6.48 5.37 10.57
CA ARG A 128 -5.17 4.91 11.07
C ARG A 128 -4.06 5.94 10.82
N SER A 129 -4.04 6.56 9.64
CA SER A 129 -3.03 7.58 9.32
C SER A 129 -3.28 8.93 9.98
N GLY A 130 -4.53 9.38 10.06
CA GLY A 130 -4.89 10.65 10.66
C GLY A 130 -4.78 10.63 12.18
N GLU A 131 -5.52 9.73 12.83
CA GLU A 131 -5.70 9.71 14.28
C GLU A 131 -4.51 9.09 15.00
N PHE A 132 -4.02 7.94 14.50
CA PHE A 132 -2.93 7.19 15.14
C PHE A 132 -1.55 7.58 14.62
N ARG A 133 -1.47 8.49 13.63
CA ARG A 133 -0.22 8.97 13.00
C ARG A 133 0.66 7.83 12.49
N ARG A 134 0.06 6.71 12.07
CA ARG A 134 0.75 5.57 11.46
C ARG A 134 0.77 5.75 9.95
N TRP A 135 1.66 5.04 9.27
CA TRP A 135 1.78 5.13 7.82
C TRP A 135 2.12 3.76 7.24
N PRO A 136 1.82 3.51 5.95
CA PRO A 136 2.01 2.20 5.34
C PRO A 136 3.48 1.76 5.36
N SER A 137 3.73 0.51 5.75
CA SER A 137 5.05 -0.12 5.61
C SER A 137 5.35 -0.47 4.14
N TYR A 138 6.61 -0.69 3.79
CA TYR A 138 6.97 -1.18 2.45
C TYR A 138 6.28 -2.50 2.09
N GLU A 139 6.11 -3.40 3.06
CA GLU A 139 5.35 -4.63 2.88
C GLU A 139 3.92 -4.34 2.40
N SER A 140 3.18 -3.47 3.11
CA SER A 140 1.83 -3.10 2.71
C SER A 140 1.78 -2.41 1.34
N VAL A 141 2.80 -1.60 1.02
CA VAL A 141 2.93 -0.98 -0.31
C VAL A 141 3.09 -2.05 -1.39
N ASN A 142 3.94 -3.05 -1.18
CA ASN A 142 4.15 -4.13 -2.15
C ASN A 142 2.87 -4.92 -2.36
N VAL A 143 2.17 -5.31 -1.29
CA VAL A 143 0.88 -6.00 -1.38
C VAL A 143 -0.11 -5.22 -2.25
N ILE A 144 -0.25 -3.91 -2.01
CA ILE A 144 -1.13 -3.06 -2.81
C ILE A 144 -0.69 -3.00 -4.27
N TYR A 145 0.60 -2.76 -4.54
CA TYR A 145 1.09 -2.59 -5.92
C TYR A 145 1.13 -3.90 -6.72
N GLU A 146 1.20 -5.04 -6.06
CA GLU A 146 1.13 -6.36 -6.71
C GLU A 146 -0.32 -6.82 -6.92
N GLY A 147 -1.24 -6.43 -6.02
CA GLY A 147 -2.61 -6.95 -6.00
C GLY A 147 -3.69 -6.01 -6.55
N THR A 148 -3.37 -4.80 -6.99
CA THR A 148 -4.37 -3.82 -7.49
C THR A 148 -4.02 -3.28 -8.87
N PRO A 149 -4.98 -2.75 -9.65
CA PRO A 149 -4.66 -2.05 -10.90
C PRO A 149 -4.00 -0.68 -10.64
N CYS A 150 -3.32 -0.12 -11.65
CA CYS A 150 -2.54 1.12 -11.52
C CYS A 150 -3.38 2.37 -11.19
N ASP A 151 -4.68 2.35 -11.47
CA ASP A 151 -5.64 3.42 -11.17
C ASP A 151 -6.39 3.21 -9.84
N SER A 152 -6.04 2.17 -9.07
CA SER A 152 -6.72 1.84 -7.82
C SER A 152 -6.61 2.99 -6.80
N PRO A 153 -7.71 3.42 -6.16
CA PRO A 153 -7.71 4.53 -5.21
C PRO A 153 -6.77 4.36 -4.01
N VAL A 154 -6.55 3.13 -3.53
CA VAL A 154 -5.65 2.86 -2.41
C VAL A 154 -4.18 3.17 -2.76
N ARG A 155 -3.77 2.99 -4.02
CA ARG A 155 -2.42 3.39 -4.49
C ARG A 155 -2.25 4.90 -4.32
N ARG A 156 -3.26 5.69 -4.70
CA ARG A 156 -3.27 7.15 -4.52
C ARG A 156 -3.19 7.55 -3.05
N LEU A 157 -4.00 6.92 -2.19
CA LEU A 157 -3.95 7.15 -0.74
C LEU A 157 -2.54 6.91 -0.18
N PHE A 158 -1.90 5.80 -0.55
CA PHE A 158 -0.55 5.49 -0.09
C PHE A 158 0.45 6.53 -0.59
N LEU A 159 0.37 6.95 -1.85
CA LEU A 159 1.22 8.00 -2.39
C LEU A 159 1.05 9.33 -1.64
N ASP A 160 -0.18 9.73 -1.33
CA ASP A 160 -0.44 10.97 -0.59
C ASP A 160 0.17 10.93 0.82
N ILE A 161 -0.01 9.82 1.54
CA ILE A 161 0.58 9.61 2.88
C ILE A 161 2.11 9.67 2.79
N TRP A 162 2.71 8.93 1.86
CA TRP A 162 4.17 8.85 1.73
C TRP A 162 4.77 10.17 1.27
N ALA A 163 4.21 10.83 0.25
CA ALA A 163 4.71 12.10 -0.25
C ALA A 163 4.68 13.21 0.82
N HIS A 164 3.76 13.12 1.78
CA HIS A 164 3.73 14.03 2.94
C HIS A 164 4.76 13.69 4.02
N LYS A 165 5.14 12.42 4.19
CA LYS A 165 6.01 11.94 5.29
C LYS A 165 7.48 11.79 4.91
N THR A 166 7.79 11.55 3.64
CA THR A 166 9.15 11.31 3.16
C THR A 166 10.05 12.54 3.36
N GLN A 167 11.25 12.31 3.89
CA GLN A 167 12.30 13.31 4.12
C GLN A 167 13.57 12.97 3.32
N ASP A 168 14.57 13.83 3.33
CA ASP A 168 15.84 13.68 2.60
C ASP A 168 16.70 12.48 3.05
N THR A 169 16.42 11.92 4.22
CA THR A 169 17.04 10.69 4.75
C THR A 169 16.38 9.41 4.26
N TRP A 170 15.31 9.51 3.47
CA TRP A 170 14.59 8.35 2.95
C TRP A 170 15.40 7.59 1.90
N GLY A 171 15.60 6.29 2.16
CA GLY A 171 16.19 5.33 1.23
C GLY A 171 15.21 4.18 0.96
N PRO A 172 14.86 3.90 -0.30
CA PRO A 172 13.99 2.78 -0.63
C PRO A 172 14.69 1.45 -0.34
N GLN A 173 13.98 0.53 0.33
CA GLN A 173 14.45 -0.84 0.57
C GLN A 173 13.30 -1.80 0.31
N ASN A 174 13.56 -2.85 -0.48
CA ASN A 174 12.61 -3.92 -0.78
C ASN A 174 11.20 -3.42 -1.15
N CYS A 175 11.12 -2.39 -2.00
CA CYS A 175 9.87 -1.75 -2.39
C CYS A 175 9.60 -1.91 -3.88
N ASN A 176 8.32 -1.96 -4.25
CA ASN A 176 7.88 -2.07 -5.63
C ASN A 176 8.42 -0.90 -6.50
N ALA A 177 8.91 -1.23 -7.70
CA ALA A 177 9.54 -0.24 -8.58
C ALA A 177 8.55 0.80 -9.13
N GLU A 178 7.31 0.40 -9.44
CA GLU A 178 6.26 1.32 -9.90
C GLU A 178 5.93 2.34 -8.81
N PHE A 179 5.81 1.87 -7.56
CA PHE A 179 5.59 2.75 -6.42
C PHE A 179 6.67 3.83 -6.30
N LEU A 180 7.94 3.49 -6.49
CA LEU A 180 9.02 4.48 -6.43
C LEU A 180 8.89 5.55 -7.50
N VAL A 181 8.56 5.15 -8.72
CA VAL A 181 8.34 6.08 -9.83
C VAL A 181 7.18 7.01 -9.51
N ASP A 182 6.07 6.47 -9.02
CA ASP A 182 4.87 7.26 -8.71
C ASP A 182 5.06 8.14 -7.47
N LEU A 183 5.81 7.68 -6.48
CA LEU A 183 6.16 8.47 -5.29
C LEU A 183 7.05 9.65 -5.67
N VAL A 184 8.02 9.47 -6.57
CA VAL A 184 8.85 10.59 -7.06
C VAL A 184 7.99 11.64 -7.78
N LYS A 185 7.02 11.22 -8.59
CA LYS A 185 6.07 12.15 -9.23
C LYS A 185 5.20 12.88 -8.21
N ALA A 186 4.67 12.15 -7.22
CA ALA A 186 3.84 12.72 -6.15
C ALA A 186 4.63 13.74 -5.31
N MET A 187 5.84 13.40 -4.88
CA MET A 187 6.74 14.31 -4.18
C MET A 187 7.10 15.54 -5.01
N ALA A 188 7.37 15.37 -6.32
CA ALA A 188 7.66 16.49 -7.21
C ALA A 188 6.47 17.44 -7.38
N THR A 189 5.25 16.92 -7.29
CA THR A 189 4.00 17.69 -7.34
C THR A 189 3.77 18.47 -6.04
N ASN A 190 4.13 17.89 -4.90
CA ASN A 190 3.96 18.49 -3.57
C ASN A 190 5.11 19.43 -3.15
N ARG A 191 6.22 19.46 -3.89
CA ARG A 191 7.39 20.27 -3.54
C ARG A 191 7.16 21.76 -3.83
N ASP A 192 7.42 22.62 -2.83
CA ASP A 192 7.40 24.07 -3.01
C ASP A 192 8.35 24.55 -4.12
N ARG A 193 8.01 25.69 -4.73
CA ARG A 193 8.60 26.26 -5.97
C ARG A 193 10.12 26.12 -6.09
N ARG A 194 10.56 25.90 -7.35
CA ARG A 194 11.94 25.69 -7.82
C ARG A 194 12.82 26.95 -7.77
N ASP A 195 12.63 27.82 -6.79
CA ASP A 195 13.29 29.13 -6.77
C ASP A 195 14.78 29.03 -6.40
N LYS A 196 15.19 27.93 -5.76
CA LYS A 196 16.58 27.64 -5.42
C LYS A 196 17.15 26.55 -6.31
N LYS A 197 18.16 26.89 -7.12
CA LYS A 197 18.99 25.91 -7.85
C LYS A 197 19.89 25.20 -6.84
N PRO A 198 19.79 23.86 -6.68
CA PRO A 198 20.60 23.14 -5.72
C PRO A 198 22.06 22.92 -6.19
N TRP A 199 22.33 23.08 -7.49
CA TRP A 199 23.68 22.94 -8.02
C TRP A 199 24.50 24.22 -7.84
N LYS A 200 25.78 24.06 -7.54
CA LYS A 200 26.74 25.15 -7.48
C LYS A 200 27.06 25.59 -8.93
N PRO A 201 27.14 26.91 -9.22
CA PRO A 201 27.42 27.40 -10.57
C PRO A 201 28.80 27.01 -11.09
N GLN A 202 29.75 26.80 -10.18
CA GLN A 202 31.14 26.55 -10.50
C GLN A 202 31.41 25.05 -10.67
N ALA A 203 31.82 24.63 -11.87
CA ALA A 203 32.10 23.21 -12.16
C ALA A 203 33.14 22.59 -11.22
N SER A 204 34.12 23.38 -10.75
CA SER A 204 35.17 22.88 -9.85
C SER A 204 34.66 22.39 -8.50
N SER A 205 33.42 22.72 -8.10
CA SER A 205 32.82 22.13 -6.90
C SER A 205 32.38 20.67 -7.07
N TYR A 206 32.52 20.13 -8.28
CA TYR A 206 32.16 18.75 -8.64
C TYR A 206 33.33 17.99 -9.29
N TYR A 207 34.53 18.57 -9.34
CA TYR A 207 35.69 17.85 -9.88
C TYR A 207 36.05 16.67 -8.99
N VAL A 208 36.43 15.56 -9.62
CA VAL A 208 36.93 14.37 -8.94
C VAL A 208 38.42 14.58 -8.65
N ASP A 209 38.85 14.32 -7.42
CA ASP A 209 40.26 14.45 -7.04
C ASP A 209 41.12 13.45 -7.84
N VAL A 210 42.02 13.97 -8.67
CA VAL A 210 42.86 13.17 -9.58
C VAL A 210 44.08 12.56 -8.86
N THR A 211 44.30 12.87 -7.58
CA THR A 211 45.53 12.49 -6.85
C THR A 211 45.49 11.13 -6.16
N ALA A 212 44.44 10.33 -6.31
CA ALA A 212 44.29 9.06 -5.60
C ALA A 212 44.87 7.81 -6.33
N ASP A 213 45.20 7.90 -7.62
CA ASP A 213 45.55 6.72 -8.44
C ASP A 213 47.05 6.58 -8.78
N SER A 214 47.92 7.50 -8.36
CA SER A 214 49.35 7.47 -8.71
C SER A 214 50.28 6.89 -7.63
N SER A 215 49.76 6.27 -6.56
CA SER A 215 50.60 5.73 -5.46
C SER A 215 50.76 4.21 -5.45
N LYS A 216 50.33 3.48 -6.49
CA LYS A 216 50.46 2.01 -6.54
C LYS A 216 51.51 1.44 -7.50
N ASP A 217 52.38 2.26 -8.09
CA ASP A 217 53.38 1.74 -9.05
C ASP A 217 54.77 2.35 -8.88
N SER A 218 55.33 2.27 -7.66
CA SER A 218 56.77 2.49 -7.45
C SER A 218 57.28 1.78 -6.19
N SER A 219 57.26 0.45 -6.18
CA SER A 219 58.09 -0.35 -5.26
C SER A 219 58.39 -1.72 -5.89
N LYS A 220 59.11 -1.68 -7.02
CA LYS A 220 59.77 -2.87 -7.56
C LYS A 220 60.91 -2.50 -8.50
N ASP A 221 61.97 -1.87 -7.99
CA ASP A 221 63.31 -2.25 -8.44
C ASP A 221 64.40 -1.58 -7.57
N SER A 222 65.22 -2.41 -6.92
CA SER A 222 66.67 -2.26 -6.74
C SER A 222 67.15 -3.08 -5.54
N SER A 223 67.32 -4.40 -5.74
CA SER A 223 68.27 -5.22 -4.99
C SER A 223 69.49 -5.50 -5.87
N LYS A 224 70.66 -5.08 -5.39
CA LYS A 224 72.08 -5.45 -5.69
C LYS A 224 72.94 -4.21 -5.46
N ASP A 225 74.08 -4.20 -4.79
CA ASP A 225 75.09 -5.19 -4.43
C ASP A 225 75.81 -4.67 -3.16
N SER A 226 76.17 -5.51 -2.17
CA SER A 226 77.53 -6.04 -1.89
C SER A 226 78.60 -4.92 -1.74
N SER A 227 79.41 -4.76 -0.70
CA SER A 227 80.19 -5.70 0.15
C SER A 227 80.90 -4.87 1.25
N ASP A 228 80.96 -5.32 2.51
CA ASP A 228 82.14 -5.92 3.20
C ASP A 228 83.20 -4.94 3.74
N GLY A 229 83.68 -5.15 4.96
CA GLY A 229 84.76 -4.36 5.58
C GLY A 229 84.73 -4.19 7.10
N THR A 230 85.04 -5.28 7.81
CA THR A 230 85.50 -5.44 9.21
C THR A 230 86.36 -4.30 9.80
N SER A 231 86.24 -4.01 11.11
CA SER A 231 87.38 -3.92 12.08
C SER A 231 86.90 -3.68 13.52
N ASP A 232 87.41 -4.51 14.42
CA ASP A 232 87.27 -4.50 15.88
C ASP A 232 87.91 -3.26 16.54
N GLU A 233 87.29 -2.77 17.64
CA GLU A 233 87.86 -2.65 19.00
C GLU A 233 86.75 -2.26 20.01
#